data_AF-A0A831UL02-F1
#
_entry.id   AF-A0A831UL02-F1
#
_cell.length_a   1.000
_cell.length_b   1.000
_cell.length_c   1.000
_cell.angle_alpha   90.00
_cell.angle_beta   90.00
_cell.angle_gamma   90.00
#
_symmetry.space_group_name_H-M   'P 1'
#
loop_
_entity.id
_entity.type
_entity.pdbx_description
1 polymer ?
#
loop_
_entity_poly.entity_id
_entity_poly.type
_entity_poly.pdbx_seq_one_letter_code
_entity_poly.pdbx_strand_id
1 'polypeptide(L)'
;MQCGMLFAMHADTTQPMQRVLVIGLDCATPQFVFGSDAFELPNLQRLAASGCWGRLKSCHPPITVPAWASMMSGRDPGALGLYGFRNRADHSYDALFTANAQAVRVPRVWDIVSRRGKKVVVLGVPQTYPPRPVNGWLVSGFLAPDTRVDYTYPKALKAELEGALGEYILDVKDFRTEDKAGLLKRLHGLLDNRFDAAEYLLDTKPWDFFMLVEMGLDRLHHGFWRNADPHHPEFIAGNPYQHAFRDYYRAMDERIGRLVERVGEETAVLVVSDHGARAMHGGVCINQWLIQQGLLTLRDAPPGITRIEDCAID
;
A
#
# COMPACT_ATOMS: atom_id res chain seq x y z
N MET A 1 11.15 -0.78 -12.02
CA MET A 1 10.43 -1.88 -11.35
C MET A 1 9.08 -2.01 -12.03
N GLN A 2 8.81 -3.15 -12.68
CA GLN A 2 7.48 -3.42 -13.23
C GLN A 2 6.55 -3.76 -12.06
N CYS A 3 5.35 -3.19 -12.11
CA CYS A 3 4.31 -3.49 -11.15
C CYS A 3 3.30 -4.38 -11.88
N GLY A 4 2.49 -5.08 -11.13
CA GLY A 4 1.56 -6.07 -11.69
C GLY A 4 0.27 -5.72 -11.05
N MET A 5 -0.53 -4.97 -11.77
CA MET A 5 -1.92 -4.85 -11.38
C MET A 5 -2.60 -6.13 -11.84
N LEU A 6 -3.34 -6.77 -10.95
CA LEU A 6 -4.36 -7.70 -11.39
C LEU A 6 -5.58 -6.84 -11.76
N PHE A 7 -5.61 -6.33 -13.00
CA PHE A 7 -6.94 -6.05 -13.53
C PHE A 7 -7.67 -7.41 -13.52
N ALA A 8 -8.87 -7.46 -12.98
CA ALA A 8 -9.69 -8.66 -13.01
C ALA A 8 -11.15 -8.23 -12.93
N MET A 9 -11.65 -7.72 -14.05
CA MET A 9 -13.05 -7.40 -14.19
C MET A 9 -13.83 -8.71 -14.29
N HIS A 10 -14.49 -9.10 -13.21
CA HIS A 10 -15.62 -10.01 -13.28
C HIS A 10 -16.82 -9.17 -13.75
N ALA A 11 -17.29 -9.40 -14.97
CA ALA A 11 -18.50 -8.77 -15.48
C ALA A 11 -19.21 -9.77 -16.40
N ASP A 12 -20.39 -10.21 -16.00
CA ASP A 12 -21.38 -10.65 -16.99
C ASP A 12 -21.81 -9.40 -17.78
N THR A 13 -21.39 -9.33 -19.05
CA THR A 13 -21.61 -8.17 -19.92
C THR A 13 -23.06 -7.99 -20.34
N THR A 14 -23.96 -8.88 -19.91
CA THR A 14 -25.39 -8.85 -20.23
C THR A 14 -26.22 -7.99 -19.28
N GLN A 15 -25.71 -7.62 -18.11
CA GLN A 15 -26.39 -6.73 -17.16
C GLN A 15 -25.60 -5.44 -16.86
N PRO A 16 -26.29 -4.30 -16.67
CA PRO A 16 -25.63 -3.03 -16.37
C PRO A 16 -24.98 -3.08 -14.98
N MET A 17 -23.64 -3.05 -14.93
CA MET A 17 -22.86 -2.99 -13.70
C MET A 17 -23.30 -1.79 -12.83
N GLN A 18 -23.74 -2.07 -11.60
CA GLN A 18 -24.24 -1.05 -10.69
C GLN A 18 -23.15 -0.55 -9.72
N ARG A 19 -22.13 -1.38 -9.44
CA ARG A 19 -21.17 -1.17 -8.35
C ARG A 19 -19.74 -1.51 -8.77
N VAL A 20 -18.78 -0.89 -8.09
CA VAL A 20 -17.34 -1.13 -8.29
C VAL A 20 -16.65 -1.38 -6.96
N LEU A 21 -15.98 -2.53 -6.82
CA LEU A 21 -15.10 -2.87 -5.71
C LEU A 21 -13.64 -2.82 -6.17
N VAL A 22 -12.82 -2.00 -5.52
CA VAL A 22 -11.37 -1.92 -5.74
C VAL A 22 -10.63 -2.46 -4.51
N ILE A 23 -9.83 -3.48 -4.72
CA ILE A 23 -8.96 -4.08 -3.71
C ILE A 23 -7.52 -3.69 -4.06
N GLY A 24 -6.95 -2.76 -3.30
CA GLY A 24 -5.56 -2.36 -3.43
C GLY A 24 -4.65 -3.24 -2.60
N LEU A 25 -3.60 -3.77 -3.21
CA LEU A 25 -2.58 -4.58 -2.56
C LEU A 25 -1.27 -3.78 -2.58
N ASP A 26 -0.93 -3.14 -1.46
CA ASP A 26 0.25 -2.27 -1.42
C ASP A 26 1.51 -3.10 -1.64
N CYS A 27 2.35 -2.68 -2.58
CA CYS A 27 3.62 -3.32 -2.87
C CYS A 27 3.52 -4.78 -3.39
N ALA A 28 2.36 -5.22 -3.90
CA ALA A 28 2.20 -6.58 -4.41
C ALA A 28 3.12 -6.85 -5.62
N THR A 29 4.02 -7.83 -5.47
CA THR A 29 5.04 -8.09 -6.48
C THR A 29 4.51 -9.07 -7.52
N PRO A 30 4.61 -8.76 -8.83
CA PRO A 30 3.92 -9.55 -9.86
C PRO A 30 4.42 -10.96 -9.96
N GLN A 31 5.69 -11.21 -9.60
CA GLN A 31 6.31 -12.53 -9.65
C GLN A 31 5.62 -13.55 -8.72
N PHE A 32 5.05 -13.10 -7.61
CA PHE A 32 4.39 -13.95 -6.61
C PHE A 32 2.90 -14.15 -6.91
N VAL A 33 2.32 -13.32 -7.78
CA VAL A 33 0.92 -13.44 -8.23
C VAL A 33 0.84 -14.10 -9.61
N PHE A 34 1.83 -13.85 -10.47
CA PHE A 34 1.88 -14.28 -11.86
C PHE A 34 3.29 -14.76 -12.27
N GLY A 35 3.36 -15.90 -12.97
CA GLY A 35 4.59 -16.42 -13.55
C GLY A 35 5.06 -17.71 -12.91
N SER A 36 6.35 -18.05 -13.10
CA SER A 36 6.94 -19.30 -12.61
C SER A 36 6.99 -19.41 -11.09
N ASP A 37 7.13 -18.27 -10.41
CA ASP A 37 7.31 -18.19 -8.96
C ASP A 37 6.00 -17.82 -8.25
N ALA A 38 4.88 -17.88 -8.98
CA ALA A 38 3.58 -17.53 -8.44
C ALA A 38 3.19 -18.49 -7.31
N PHE A 39 2.65 -17.93 -6.24
CA PHE A 39 2.03 -18.74 -5.20
C PHE A 39 0.67 -19.27 -5.69
N GLU A 40 0.18 -20.29 -5.01
CA GLU A 40 -1.17 -20.81 -5.22
C GLU A 40 -2.18 -19.85 -4.58
N LEU A 41 -2.80 -19.01 -5.42
CA LEU A 41 -3.74 -17.96 -5.04
C LEU A 41 -5.06 -18.18 -5.80
N PRO A 42 -5.85 -19.20 -5.40
CA PRO A 42 -6.99 -19.68 -6.19
C PRO A 42 -8.05 -18.59 -6.47
N ASN A 43 -8.24 -17.63 -5.55
CA ASN A 43 -9.22 -16.56 -5.75
C ASN A 43 -8.75 -15.54 -6.78
N LEU A 44 -7.50 -15.07 -6.67
CA LEU A 44 -6.89 -14.19 -7.66
C LEU A 44 -6.74 -14.88 -9.02
N GLN A 45 -6.41 -16.17 -9.06
CA GLN A 45 -6.34 -16.96 -10.29
C GLN A 45 -7.71 -17.08 -10.97
N ARG A 46 -8.77 -17.36 -10.20
CA ARG A 46 -10.16 -17.39 -10.71
C ARG A 46 -10.61 -16.03 -11.23
N LEU A 47 -10.27 -14.96 -10.53
CA LEU A 47 -10.51 -13.58 -10.98
C LEU A 47 -9.77 -13.28 -12.29
N ALA A 48 -8.50 -13.68 -12.41
CA ALA A 48 -7.72 -13.52 -13.63
C ALA A 48 -8.29 -14.33 -14.80
N ALA A 49 -8.77 -15.56 -14.54
CA ALA A 49 -9.32 -16.45 -15.55
C ALA A 49 -10.70 -16.02 -16.07
N SER A 50 -11.49 -15.31 -15.24
CA SER A 50 -12.83 -14.82 -15.59
C SER A 50 -12.87 -13.36 -16.04
N GLY A 51 -11.72 -12.69 -16.11
CA GLY A 51 -11.61 -11.28 -16.48
C GLY A 51 -10.40 -10.99 -17.39
N CYS A 52 -9.98 -9.73 -17.41
CA CYS A 52 -8.77 -9.30 -18.12
C CYS A 52 -7.69 -8.94 -17.12
N TRP A 53 -6.46 -9.43 -17.28
CA TRP A 53 -5.32 -9.09 -16.41
C TRP A 53 -4.08 -8.70 -17.20
N GLY A 54 -3.13 -8.01 -16.56
CA GLY A 54 -1.86 -7.66 -17.19
C GLY A 54 -0.90 -6.86 -16.31
N ARG A 55 0.40 -6.95 -16.59
CA ARG A 55 1.40 -6.18 -15.85
C ARG A 55 1.29 -4.69 -16.19
N LEU A 56 1.30 -3.82 -15.18
CA LEU A 56 1.18 -2.37 -15.36
C LEU A 56 2.38 -1.61 -14.79
N LYS A 57 2.80 -0.57 -15.49
CA LYS A 57 3.92 0.27 -15.06
C LYS A 57 3.43 1.24 -13.98
N SER A 58 4.08 1.27 -12.82
CA SER A 58 3.83 2.30 -11.80
C SER A 58 4.39 3.66 -12.21
N CYS A 59 4.11 4.67 -11.42
CA CYS A 59 4.67 6.01 -11.55
C CYS A 59 6.18 6.03 -11.25
N HIS A 60 6.81 7.20 -11.46
CA HIS A 60 8.19 7.43 -11.06
C HIS A 60 8.26 8.64 -10.11
N PRO A 61 8.75 8.47 -8.87
CA PRO A 61 9.25 7.23 -8.27
C PRO A 61 8.11 6.27 -7.83
N PRO A 62 8.31 4.93 -7.93
CA PRO A 62 7.29 3.93 -7.59
C PRO A 62 7.24 3.68 -6.08
N ILE A 63 6.65 4.61 -5.33
CA ILE A 63 6.52 4.58 -3.86
C ILE A 63 5.04 4.77 -3.51
N THR A 64 4.57 4.15 -2.43
CA THR A 64 3.18 4.18 -1.92
C THR A 64 2.45 5.50 -2.13
N VAL A 65 2.98 6.59 -1.57
CA VAL A 65 2.30 7.90 -1.61
C VAL A 65 2.13 8.44 -3.03
N PRO A 66 3.19 8.64 -3.85
CA PRO A 66 2.99 9.09 -5.22
C PRO A 66 2.21 8.10 -6.09
N ALA A 67 2.35 6.79 -5.88
CA ALA A 67 1.70 5.77 -6.71
C ALA A 67 0.18 5.72 -6.51
N TRP A 68 -0.30 5.66 -5.27
CA TRP A 68 -1.74 5.72 -4.99
C TRP A 68 -2.34 7.07 -5.38
N ALA A 69 -1.65 8.19 -5.11
CA ALA A 69 -2.11 9.51 -5.52
C ALA A 69 -2.26 9.61 -7.04
N SER A 70 -1.30 9.05 -7.78
CA SER A 70 -1.33 9.04 -9.24
C SER A 70 -2.48 8.17 -9.77
N MET A 71 -2.61 6.94 -9.27
CA MET A 71 -3.65 6.00 -9.68
C MET A 71 -5.05 6.57 -9.46
N MET A 72 -5.27 7.24 -8.32
CA MET A 72 -6.59 7.72 -7.92
C MET A 72 -6.98 9.06 -8.54
N SER A 73 -6.01 9.82 -9.06
CA SER A 73 -6.26 11.15 -9.67
C SER A 73 -6.05 11.20 -11.18
N GLY A 74 -5.40 10.19 -11.78
CA GLY A 74 -5.00 10.21 -13.18
C GLY A 74 -3.90 11.24 -13.50
N ARG A 75 -3.14 11.68 -12.49
CA ARG A 75 -2.02 12.65 -12.62
C ARG A 75 -0.71 11.98 -12.27
N ASP A 76 0.37 12.36 -12.94
CA ASP A 76 1.70 11.86 -12.56
C ASP A 76 2.28 12.61 -11.34
N PRO A 77 3.33 12.05 -10.69
CA PRO A 77 4.02 12.68 -9.56
C PRO A 77 4.49 14.12 -9.80
N GLY A 78 4.87 14.46 -11.04
CA GLY A 78 5.29 15.81 -11.41
C GLY A 78 4.13 16.81 -11.43
N ALA A 79 2.98 16.41 -11.97
CA ALA A 79 1.76 17.22 -11.93
C ALA A 79 1.21 17.37 -10.50
N LEU A 80 1.42 16.38 -9.63
CA LEU A 80 1.00 16.41 -8.23
C LEU A 80 1.99 17.16 -7.33
N GLY A 81 3.27 17.24 -7.71
CA GLY A 81 4.35 17.73 -6.86
C GLY A 81 4.66 16.81 -5.68
N LEU A 82 4.40 15.50 -5.81
CA LEU A 82 4.53 14.50 -4.77
C LEU A 82 5.48 13.40 -5.24
N TYR A 83 6.65 13.26 -4.62
CA TYR A 83 7.69 12.31 -5.00
C TYR A 83 8.00 11.26 -3.91
N GLY A 84 7.30 11.35 -2.78
CA GLY A 84 7.45 10.44 -1.66
C GLY A 84 6.50 10.82 -0.54
N PHE A 85 6.61 10.15 0.61
CA PHE A 85 5.84 10.54 1.79
C PHE A 85 6.43 11.77 2.50
N ARG A 86 7.74 12.01 2.39
CA ARG A 86 8.41 13.27 2.75
C ARG A 86 8.86 13.98 1.48
N ASN A 87 8.58 15.27 1.38
CA ASN A 87 8.94 16.10 0.22
C ASN A 87 9.53 17.42 0.70
N ARG A 88 10.31 18.07 -0.15
CA ARG A 88 10.88 19.40 0.15
C ARG A 88 9.75 20.43 0.26
N ALA A 89 9.77 21.20 1.33
CA ALA A 89 8.81 22.27 1.57
C ALA A 89 9.14 23.53 0.75
N ASP A 90 10.42 23.70 0.40
CA ASP A 90 10.95 24.84 -0.34
C ASP A 90 12.19 24.45 -1.17
N HIS A 91 12.95 25.44 -1.65
CA HIS A 91 14.19 25.26 -2.39
C HIS A 91 15.43 24.98 -1.51
N SER A 92 15.28 24.79 -0.19
CA SER A 92 16.33 24.31 0.72
C SER A 92 16.41 22.78 0.75
N TYR A 93 17.49 22.22 1.29
CA TYR A 93 17.65 20.77 1.41
C TYR A 93 17.09 20.20 2.72
N ASP A 94 16.84 21.04 3.73
CA ASP A 94 16.53 20.60 5.10
C ASP A 94 15.03 20.60 5.40
N ALA A 95 14.28 21.55 4.82
CA ALA A 95 12.86 21.69 5.10
C ALA A 95 12.06 20.59 4.37
N LEU A 96 11.60 19.59 5.13
CA LEU A 96 10.74 18.52 4.62
C LEU A 96 9.35 18.57 5.25
N PHE A 97 8.31 18.33 4.45
CA PHE A 97 6.94 18.13 4.92
C PHE A 97 6.43 16.71 4.62
N THR A 98 5.50 16.22 5.43
CA THR A 98 4.79 14.96 5.17
C THR A 98 3.63 15.21 4.23
N ALA A 99 3.65 14.56 3.07
CA ALA A 99 2.59 14.66 2.07
C ALA A 99 1.35 13.86 2.50
N ASN A 100 0.58 14.38 3.45
CA ASN A 100 -0.70 13.82 3.87
C ASN A 100 -1.82 14.16 2.85
N ALA A 101 -3.09 13.89 3.18
CA ALA A 101 -4.22 14.16 2.29
C ALA A 101 -4.34 15.61 1.84
N GLN A 102 -3.86 16.60 2.62
CA GLN A 102 -3.92 18.03 2.27
C GLN A 102 -3.00 18.37 1.10
N ALA A 103 -1.94 17.57 0.88
CA ALA A 103 -1.03 17.75 -0.24
C ALA A 103 -1.68 17.42 -1.59
N VAL A 104 -2.72 16.56 -1.61
CA VAL A 104 -3.47 16.24 -2.83
C VAL A 104 -4.52 17.32 -3.10
N ARG A 105 -4.25 18.18 -4.09
CA ARG A 105 -5.10 19.32 -4.47
C ARG A 105 -6.01 19.07 -5.67
N VAL A 106 -5.95 17.87 -6.24
CA VAL A 106 -6.80 17.43 -7.35
C VAL A 106 -7.86 16.45 -6.86
N PRO A 107 -9.04 16.37 -7.52
CA PRO A 107 -10.02 15.34 -7.19
C PRO A 107 -9.49 13.93 -7.45
N ARG A 108 -9.83 13.02 -6.54
CA ARG A 108 -9.62 11.58 -6.73
C ARG A 108 -10.90 10.91 -7.20
N VAL A 109 -10.81 9.66 -7.64
CA VAL A 109 -11.95 8.90 -8.18
C VAL A 109 -13.17 8.92 -7.26
N TRP A 110 -12.99 8.67 -5.96
CA TRP A 110 -14.10 8.70 -4.99
C TRP A 110 -14.64 10.12 -4.76
N ASP A 111 -13.82 11.17 -4.86
CA ASP A 111 -14.29 12.56 -4.77
C ASP A 111 -15.22 12.89 -5.96
N ILE A 112 -14.90 12.38 -7.15
CA ILE A 112 -15.71 12.53 -8.36
C ILE A 112 -17.02 11.74 -8.24
N VAL A 113 -16.95 10.47 -7.84
CA VAL A 113 -18.13 9.60 -7.64
C VAL A 113 -19.06 10.20 -6.58
N SER A 114 -18.51 10.59 -5.42
CA SER A 114 -19.23 11.25 -4.33
C SER A 114 -20.01 12.48 -4.81
N ARG A 115 -19.38 13.38 -5.58
CA ARG A 115 -20.03 14.61 -6.09
C ARG A 115 -21.14 14.34 -7.10
N ARG A 116 -21.18 13.15 -7.70
CA ARG A 116 -22.28 12.72 -8.57
C ARG A 116 -23.44 12.08 -7.81
N GLY A 117 -23.49 12.24 -6.49
CA GLY A 117 -24.56 11.73 -5.63
C GLY A 117 -24.47 10.23 -5.32
N LYS A 118 -23.40 9.57 -5.76
CA LYS A 118 -23.14 8.13 -5.54
C LYS A 118 -22.48 7.90 -4.19
N LYS A 119 -22.79 6.75 -3.56
CA LYS A 119 -22.28 6.37 -2.25
C LYS A 119 -20.90 5.74 -2.36
N VAL A 120 -19.95 6.23 -1.56
CA VAL A 120 -18.56 5.71 -1.57
C VAL A 120 -18.16 5.15 -0.22
N VAL A 121 -17.38 4.07 -0.23
CA VAL A 121 -16.66 3.56 0.93
C VAL A 121 -15.17 3.53 0.59
N VAL A 122 -14.35 4.20 1.40
CA VAL A 122 -12.89 4.28 1.21
C VAL A 122 -12.20 3.82 2.49
N LEU A 123 -11.50 2.70 2.45
CA LEU A 123 -10.96 2.02 3.63
C LEU A 123 -9.44 1.85 3.51
N GLY A 124 -8.68 2.50 4.38
CA GLY A 124 -7.24 2.27 4.50
C GLY A 124 -6.41 2.79 3.32
N VAL A 125 -7.00 3.50 2.36
CA VAL A 125 -6.26 4.06 1.21
C VAL A 125 -5.21 5.06 1.69
N PRO A 126 -3.92 4.94 1.31
CA PRO A 126 -2.88 5.87 1.74
C PRO A 126 -3.19 7.32 1.39
N GLN A 127 -2.63 8.26 2.17
CA GLN A 127 -2.78 9.71 1.93
C GLN A 127 -4.25 10.20 2.00
N THR A 128 -5.04 9.59 2.88
CA THR A 128 -6.43 9.99 3.16
C THR A 128 -6.61 10.69 4.50
N TYR A 129 -5.58 10.74 5.36
CA TYR A 129 -5.58 11.53 6.60
C TYR A 129 -5.11 12.98 6.38
N PRO A 130 -5.76 14.00 6.97
CA PRO A 130 -7.04 13.93 7.66
C PRO A 130 -8.18 13.62 6.66
N PRO A 131 -9.20 12.86 7.10
CA PRO A 131 -10.29 12.43 6.23
C PRO A 131 -11.07 13.64 5.71
N ARG A 132 -11.34 13.66 4.40
CA ARG A 132 -12.18 14.69 3.77
C ARG A 132 -13.62 14.19 3.66
N PRO A 133 -14.63 15.09 3.73
CA PRO A 133 -16.02 14.72 3.52
C PRO A 133 -16.26 14.04 2.18
N VAL A 134 -17.00 12.94 2.21
CA VAL A 134 -17.51 12.22 1.03
C VAL A 134 -18.99 11.89 1.23
N ASN A 135 -19.72 11.63 0.15
CA ASN A 135 -21.07 11.09 0.22
C ASN A 135 -20.98 9.59 0.56
N GLY A 136 -20.69 9.27 1.83
CA GLY A 136 -20.48 7.92 2.29
C GLY A 136 -19.50 7.86 3.46
N TRP A 137 -18.62 6.86 3.43
CA TRP A 137 -17.77 6.50 4.57
C TRP A 137 -16.31 6.43 4.14
N LEU A 138 -15.43 6.98 4.97
CA LEU A 138 -14.00 6.97 4.75
C LEU A 138 -13.29 6.65 6.05
N VAL A 139 -12.37 5.69 6.02
CA VAL A 139 -11.45 5.38 7.10
C VAL A 139 -10.04 5.56 6.58
N SER A 140 -9.30 6.46 7.22
CA SER A 140 -7.99 6.87 6.71
C SER A 140 -6.98 5.72 6.76
N GLY A 141 -6.03 5.75 5.83
CA GLY A 141 -4.92 4.80 5.76
C GLY A 141 -3.60 5.37 6.26
N PHE A 142 -2.51 4.83 5.71
CA PHE A 142 -1.14 5.26 5.98
C PHE A 142 -1.00 6.80 5.96
N LEU A 143 -0.21 7.30 6.92
CA LEU A 143 -0.03 8.71 7.34
C LEU A 143 -1.02 9.25 8.38
N ALA A 144 -2.05 8.47 8.77
CA ALA A 144 -2.73 8.72 10.04
C ALA A 144 -1.78 8.40 11.22
N PRO A 145 -1.63 9.28 12.23
CA PRO A 145 -0.64 9.13 13.29
C PRO A 145 -0.93 7.96 14.24
N ASP A 146 -2.17 7.87 14.72
CA ASP A 146 -2.71 6.83 15.60
C ASP A 146 -4.24 6.95 15.72
N THR A 147 -4.89 6.06 16.48
CA THR A 147 -6.35 6.02 16.63
C THR A 147 -6.92 7.14 17.49
N ARG A 148 -6.11 7.98 18.15
CA ARG A 148 -6.60 9.09 19.00
C ARG A 148 -7.08 10.29 18.20
N VAL A 149 -6.69 10.41 16.93
CA VAL A 149 -7.15 11.48 16.04
C VAL A 149 -8.43 11.11 15.31
N ASP A 150 -9.08 12.10 14.69
CA ASP A 150 -10.22 11.87 13.80
C ASP A 150 -9.74 11.27 12.47
N TYR A 151 -9.63 9.95 12.39
CA TYR A 151 -9.20 9.23 11.18
C TYR A 151 -10.37 8.74 10.30
N THR A 152 -11.63 8.97 10.71
CA THR A 152 -12.82 8.56 9.95
C THR A 152 -13.68 9.74 9.49
N TYR A 153 -14.44 9.52 8.42
CA TYR A 153 -15.56 10.33 8.01
C TYR A 153 -16.79 9.44 7.73
N PRO A 154 -18.00 9.78 8.21
CA PRO A 154 -18.22 10.76 9.27
C PRO A 154 -17.49 10.34 10.55
N LYS A 155 -17.19 11.28 11.46
CA LYS A 155 -16.42 10.98 12.69
C LYS A 155 -17.04 9.85 13.53
N ALA A 156 -18.37 9.75 13.53
CA ALA A 156 -19.12 8.71 14.23
C ALA A 156 -18.78 7.28 13.76
N LEU A 157 -18.28 7.12 12.53
CA LEU A 157 -17.87 5.82 11.98
C LEU A 157 -16.76 5.17 12.81
N LYS A 158 -15.92 5.95 13.49
CA LYS A 158 -14.88 5.40 14.38
C LYS A 158 -15.52 4.56 15.50
N ALA A 159 -16.44 5.16 16.26
CA ALA A 159 -17.09 4.50 17.37
C ALA A 159 -17.96 3.32 16.91
N GLU A 160 -18.55 3.42 15.71
CA GLU A 160 -19.30 2.33 15.10
C GLU A 160 -18.42 1.10 14.84
N LEU A 161 -17.28 1.28 14.16
CA LEU A 161 -16.34 0.19 13.87
C LEU A 161 -15.73 -0.37 15.16
N GLU A 162 -15.35 0.49 16.11
CA GLU A 162 -14.79 0.06 17.39
C GLU A 162 -15.80 -0.71 18.24
N GLY A 163 -17.07 -0.32 18.20
CA GLY A 163 -18.14 -1.04 18.90
C GLY A 163 -18.47 -2.39 18.28
N ALA A 164 -18.34 -2.54 16.96
CA ALA A 164 -18.65 -3.77 16.26
C ALA A 164 -17.48 -4.77 16.23
N LEU A 165 -16.25 -4.29 16.09
CA LEU A 165 -15.08 -5.11 15.76
C LEU A 165 -13.93 -4.97 16.78
N GLY A 166 -14.04 -4.08 17.75
CA GLY A 166 -12.96 -3.74 18.67
C GLY A 166 -11.95 -2.76 18.06
N GLU A 167 -10.76 -2.68 18.65
CA GLU A 167 -9.75 -1.67 18.28
C GLU A 167 -9.38 -1.74 16.78
N TYR A 168 -9.35 -0.58 16.13
CA TYR A 168 -8.97 -0.46 14.72
C TYR A 168 -7.46 -0.32 14.57
N ILE A 169 -6.85 -1.13 13.71
CA ILE A 169 -5.42 -1.07 13.39
C ILE A 169 -5.22 -0.24 12.11
N LEU A 170 -4.51 0.89 12.23
CA LEU A 170 -4.19 1.80 11.10
C LEU A 170 -3.01 1.31 10.26
N ASP A 171 -1.96 0.81 10.91
CA ASP A 171 -0.72 0.34 10.28
C ASP A 171 0.11 -0.48 11.29
N VAL A 172 1.05 -1.28 10.80
CA VAL A 172 2.07 -1.94 11.63
C VAL A 172 3.33 -1.08 11.68
N LYS A 173 3.62 -0.54 12.86
CA LYS A 173 4.86 0.23 13.11
C LYS A 173 6.05 -0.72 13.32
N ASP A 174 7.26 -0.17 13.18
CA ASP A 174 8.53 -0.88 13.38
C ASP A 174 8.62 -2.20 12.58
N PHE A 175 8.19 -2.17 11.33
CA PHE A 175 8.16 -3.34 10.45
C PHE A 175 9.54 -3.80 9.96
N ARG A 176 10.63 -3.11 10.36
CA ARG A 176 12.02 -3.54 10.15
C ARG A 176 12.64 -4.22 11.36
N THR A 177 11.85 -4.45 12.41
CA THR A 177 12.30 -5.08 13.66
C THR A 177 12.92 -6.46 13.46
N GLU A 178 13.81 -6.84 14.38
CA GLU A 178 14.36 -8.20 14.49
C GLU A 178 13.38 -9.17 15.16
N ASP A 179 12.36 -8.68 15.87
CA ASP A 179 11.25 -9.49 16.38
C ASP A 179 10.33 -9.93 15.23
N LYS A 180 10.80 -10.90 14.44
CA LYS A 180 10.09 -11.43 13.28
C LYS A 180 8.80 -12.15 13.65
N ALA A 181 8.77 -12.88 14.77
CA ALA A 181 7.57 -13.56 15.23
C ALA A 181 6.48 -12.56 15.61
N GLY A 182 6.80 -11.54 16.40
CA GLY A 182 5.85 -10.49 16.76
C GLY A 182 5.44 -9.64 15.57
N LEU A 183 6.35 -9.35 14.63
CA LEU A 183 6.00 -8.67 13.39
C LEU A 183 4.97 -9.48 12.57
N LEU A 184 5.22 -10.77 12.33
CA LEU A 184 4.30 -11.61 11.56
C LEU A 184 2.91 -11.68 12.21
N LYS A 185 2.86 -11.81 13.54
CA LYS A 185 1.60 -11.76 14.30
C LYS A 185 0.86 -10.44 14.10
N ARG A 186 1.56 -9.29 14.15
CA ARG A 186 0.95 -7.97 13.92
C ARG A 186 0.46 -7.81 12.49
N LEU A 187 1.15 -8.37 11.49
CA LEU A 187 0.75 -8.33 10.09
C LEU A 187 -0.53 -9.12 9.82
N HIS A 188 -0.66 -10.33 10.38
CA HIS A 188 -1.92 -11.08 10.30
C HIS A 188 -3.04 -10.38 11.06
N GLY A 189 -2.74 -9.78 12.22
CA GLY A 189 -3.72 -8.96 12.94
C GLY A 189 -4.21 -7.75 12.13
N LEU A 190 -3.32 -7.06 11.40
CA LEU A 190 -3.71 -5.98 10.48
C LEU A 190 -4.59 -6.50 9.34
N LEU A 191 -4.20 -7.61 8.71
CA LEU A 191 -4.96 -8.25 7.63
C LEU A 191 -6.39 -8.56 8.10
N ASP A 192 -6.51 -9.20 9.26
CA ASP A 192 -7.82 -9.57 9.80
C ASP A 192 -8.66 -8.34 10.13
N ASN A 193 -8.08 -7.39 10.86
CA ASN A 193 -8.77 -6.15 11.22
C ASN A 193 -9.18 -5.31 10.00
N ARG A 194 -8.39 -5.31 8.92
CA ARG A 194 -8.74 -4.62 7.66
C ARG A 194 -9.89 -5.25 6.94
N PHE A 195 -9.83 -6.55 6.73
CA PHE A 195 -10.86 -7.24 5.98
C PHE A 195 -12.14 -7.46 6.80
N ASP A 196 -12.07 -7.60 8.13
CA ASP A 196 -13.26 -7.65 8.98
C ASP A 196 -14.03 -6.31 8.90
N ALA A 197 -13.32 -5.18 8.92
CA ALA A 197 -13.92 -3.88 8.70
C ALA A 197 -14.49 -3.73 7.27
N ALA A 198 -13.82 -4.29 6.26
CA ALA A 198 -14.32 -4.28 4.89
C ALA A 198 -15.63 -5.07 4.77
N GLU A 199 -15.66 -6.29 5.29
CA GLU A 199 -16.83 -7.17 5.33
C GLU A 199 -17.99 -6.50 6.07
N TYR A 200 -17.75 -5.93 7.25
CA TYR A 200 -18.76 -5.19 8.00
C TYR A 200 -19.35 -4.01 7.22
N LEU A 201 -18.50 -3.21 6.55
CA LEU A 201 -18.96 -2.05 5.78
C LEU A 201 -19.70 -2.45 4.50
N LEU A 202 -19.30 -3.54 3.85
CA LEU A 202 -20.03 -4.10 2.71
C LEU A 202 -21.44 -4.54 3.10
N ASP A 203 -21.58 -5.16 4.28
CA ASP A 203 -22.85 -5.73 4.75
C ASP A 203 -23.79 -4.67 5.34
N THR A 204 -23.25 -3.57 5.88
CA THR A 204 -24.04 -2.58 6.64
C THR A 204 -24.25 -1.23 5.95
N LYS A 205 -23.46 -0.89 4.94
CA LYS A 205 -23.54 0.42 4.27
C LYS A 205 -24.04 0.30 2.83
N PRO A 206 -24.89 1.22 2.34
CA PRO A 206 -25.15 1.33 0.91
C PRO A 206 -23.93 1.90 0.18
N TRP A 207 -23.51 1.30 -0.93
CA TRP A 207 -22.34 1.75 -1.69
C TRP A 207 -22.50 1.52 -3.20
N ASP A 208 -21.94 2.44 -3.99
CA ASP A 208 -21.77 2.33 -5.44
C ASP A 208 -20.28 2.12 -5.79
N PHE A 209 -19.37 2.68 -5.00
CA PHE A 209 -17.92 2.52 -5.14
C PHE A 209 -17.31 2.16 -3.78
N PHE A 210 -16.64 1.02 -3.71
CA PHE A 210 -15.93 0.55 -2.52
C PHE A 210 -14.46 0.41 -2.85
N MET A 211 -13.58 0.98 -2.04
CA MET A 211 -12.14 0.76 -2.18
C MET A 211 -11.52 0.44 -0.83
N LEU A 212 -10.79 -0.67 -0.75
CA LEU A 212 -9.90 -0.98 0.36
C LEU A 212 -8.45 -1.04 -0.12
N VAL A 213 -7.51 -0.70 0.76
CA VAL A 213 -6.08 -0.97 0.52
C VAL A 213 -5.53 -1.79 1.68
N GLU A 214 -4.97 -2.95 1.35
CA GLU A 214 -4.23 -3.81 2.27
C GLU A 214 -2.75 -3.40 2.28
N MET A 215 -2.34 -2.74 3.37
CA MET A 215 -0.98 -2.21 3.58
C MET A 215 -0.01 -3.27 4.09
N GLY A 216 -0.49 -4.33 4.75
CA GLY A 216 0.36 -5.29 5.43
C GLY A 216 1.35 -6.01 4.51
N LEU A 217 1.03 -6.11 3.22
CA LEU A 217 1.91 -6.74 2.24
C LEU A 217 3.22 -5.95 1.99
N ASP A 218 3.18 -4.62 1.96
CA ASP A 218 4.39 -3.78 1.90
C ASP A 218 5.26 -3.98 3.15
N ARG A 219 4.62 -4.03 4.32
CA ARG A 219 5.29 -4.23 5.61
C ARG A 219 5.93 -5.61 5.68
N LEU A 220 5.26 -6.63 5.15
CA LEU A 220 5.78 -7.99 5.03
C LEU A 220 7.04 -8.01 4.16
N HIS A 221 6.99 -7.42 2.96
CA HIS A 221 8.13 -7.36 2.05
C HIS A 221 9.32 -6.65 2.70
N HIS A 222 9.11 -5.53 3.38
CA HIS A 222 10.17 -4.84 4.11
C HIS A 222 10.74 -5.66 5.28
N GLY A 223 9.89 -6.40 5.99
CA GLY A 223 10.28 -7.15 7.18
C GLY A 223 10.99 -8.48 6.90
N PHE A 224 10.67 -9.15 5.80
CA PHE A 224 11.00 -10.56 5.61
C PHE A 224 11.73 -10.91 4.31
N TRP A 225 12.08 -9.95 3.44
CA TRP A 225 12.72 -10.29 2.16
C TRP A 225 13.97 -11.17 2.31
N ARG A 226 14.88 -10.80 3.23
CA ARG A 226 16.09 -11.59 3.53
C ARG A 226 15.80 -13.00 4.03
N ASN A 227 14.61 -13.21 4.61
CA ASN A 227 14.20 -14.48 5.17
C ASN A 227 13.46 -15.36 4.17
N ALA A 228 12.74 -14.77 3.20
CA ALA A 228 11.79 -15.47 2.33
C ALA A 228 12.26 -15.62 0.88
N ASP A 229 13.32 -14.93 0.45
CA ASP A 229 13.87 -15.02 -0.91
C ASP A 229 15.18 -15.83 -0.93
N PRO A 230 15.20 -17.05 -1.52
CA PRO A 230 16.41 -17.86 -1.62
C PRO A 230 17.57 -17.21 -2.39
N HIS A 231 17.30 -16.19 -3.21
CA HIS A 231 18.33 -15.46 -3.95
C HIS A 231 18.92 -14.28 -3.17
N HIS A 232 18.37 -13.96 -1.99
CA HIS A 232 18.87 -12.87 -1.18
C HIS A 232 20.25 -13.23 -0.57
N PRO A 233 21.25 -12.32 -0.57
CA PRO A 233 22.60 -12.62 -0.06
C PRO A 233 22.65 -13.10 1.40
N GLU A 234 21.70 -12.64 2.22
CA GLU A 234 21.60 -13.00 3.64
C GLU A 234 20.61 -14.17 3.92
N PHE A 235 20.10 -14.85 2.88
CA PHE A 235 19.14 -15.93 3.07
C PHE A 235 19.79 -17.16 3.71
N ILE A 236 19.09 -17.73 4.68
CA ILE A 236 19.48 -18.98 5.35
C ILE A 236 18.36 -20.00 5.15
N ALA A 237 18.65 -21.10 4.46
CA ALA A 237 17.69 -22.17 4.23
C ALA A 237 17.24 -22.82 5.54
N GLY A 238 15.95 -23.17 5.64
CA GLY A 238 15.37 -23.75 6.86
C GLY A 238 15.05 -22.74 7.96
N ASN A 239 15.22 -21.44 7.71
CA ASN A 239 14.81 -20.44 8.69
C ASN A 239 13.28 -20.44 8.90
N PRO A 240 12.77 -20.12 10.10
CA PRO A 240 11.34 -20.22 10.41
C PRO A 240 10.41 -19.38 9.53
N TYR A 241 10.95 -18.37 8.83
CA TYR A 241 10.18 -17.39 8.08
C TYR A 241 10.35 -17.51 6.56
N GLN A 242 10.99 -18.58 6.09
CA GLN A 242 11.20 -18.83 4.66
C GLN A 242 9.90 -18.92 3.84
N HIS A 243 8.78 -19.16 4.51
CA HIS A 243 7.46 -19.25 3.89
C HIS A 243 6.55 -18.06 4.21
N ALA A 244 7.05 -17.04 4.94
CA ALA A 244 6.25 -15.90 5.38
C ALA A 244 5.54 -15.19 4.22
N PHE A 245 6.20 -15.07 3.05
CA PHE A 245 5.57 -14.51 1.85
C PHE A 245 4.41 -15.40 1.38
N ARG A 246 4.67 -16.67 1.06
CA ARG A 246 3.64 -17.60 0.57
C ARG A 246 2.42 -17.67 1.49
N ASP A 247 2.67 -17.82 2.79
CA ASP A 247 1.60 -18.06 3.76
C ASP A 247 0.75 -16.80 3.99
N TYR A 248 1.36 -15.62 3.97
CA TYR A 248 0.63 -14.35 4.03
C TYR A 248 -0.18 -14.06 2.77
N TYR A 249 0.40 -14.30 1.57
CA TYR A 249 -0.32 -14.14 0.31
C TYR A 249 -1.54 -15.07 0.22
N ARG A 250 -1.43 -16.32 0.70
CA ARG A 250 -2.56 -17.27 0.77
C ARG A 250 -3.65 -16.78 1.73
N ALA A 251 -3.29 -16.36 2.93
CA ALA A 251 -4.26 -15.80 3.88
C ALA A 251 -4.99 -14.58 3.28
N MET A 252 -4.26 -13.68 2.61
CA MET A 252 -4.82 -12.54 1.89
C MET A 252 -5.75 -12.97 0.75
N ASP A 253 -5.36 -13.95 -0.07
CA ASP A 253 -6.19 -14.49 -1.16
C ASP A 253 -7.52 -15.06 -0.66
N GLU A 254 -7.51 -15.76 0.48
CA GLU A 254 -8.73 -16.24 1.13
C GLU A 254 -9.65 -15.08 1.56
N ARG A 255 -9.09 -14.01 2.14
CA ARG A 255 -9.87 -12.80 2.48
C ARG A 255 -10.49 -12.16 1.23
N ILE A 256 -9.72 -12.06 0.15
CA ILE A 256 -10.20 -11.52 -1.13
C ILE A 256 -11.35 -12.36 -1.69
N GLY A 257 -11.21 -13.70 -1.64
CA GLY A 257 -12.26 -14.63 -2.05
C GLY A 257 -13.59 -14.36 -1.36
N ARG A 258 -13.57 -14.12 -0.03
CA ARG A 258 -14.77 -13.78 0.75
C ARG A 258 -15.40 -12.47 0.32
N LEU A 259 -14.61 -11.44 -0.01
CA LEU A 259 -15.17 -10.17 -0.50
C LEU A 259 -15.84 -10.35 -1.86
N VAL A 260 -15.18 -11.06 -2.79
CA VAL A 260 -15.69 -11.33 -4.14
C VAL A 260 -17.00 -12.10 -4.08
N GLU A 261 -17.07 -13.15 -3.26
CA GLU A 261 -18.29 -13.94 -3.08
C GLU A 261 -19.46 -13.10 -2.53
N ARG A 262 -19.19 -12.19 -1.58
CA ARG A 262 -20.21 -11.32 -0.98
C ARG A 262 -20.79 -10.29 -1.96
N VAL A 263 -19.96 -9.71 -2.84
CA VAL A 263 -20.42 -8.62 -3.72
C VAL A 263 -21.19 -9.10 -4.96
N GLY A 264 -21.03 -10.39 -5.32
CA GLY A 264 -21.75 -11.04 -6.41
C GLY A 264 -21.42 -10.51 -7.81
N GLU A 265 -22.13 -11.03 -8.82
CA GLU A 265 -21.81 -10.84 -10.24
C GLU A 265 -22.18 -9.44 -10.79
N GLU A 266 -23.04 -8.68 -10.10
CA GLU A 266 -23.42 -7.31 -10.49
C GLU A 266 -22.37 -6.23 -10.14
N THR A 267 -21.25 -6.65 -9.55
CA THR A 267 -20.16 -5.78 -9.09
C THR A 267 -18.92 -5.97 -9.93
N ALA A 268 -18.41 -4.90 -10.53
CA ALA A 268 -17.08 -4.90 -11.12
C ALA A 268 -16.02 -4.96 -10.01
N VAL A 269 -15.21 -6.01 -9.98
CA VAL A 269 -14.07 -6.14 -9.06
C VAL A 269 -12.78 -5.71 -9.76
N LEU A 270 -11.89 -5.02 -9.04
CA LEU A 270 -10.55 -4.68 -9.51
C LEU A 270 -9.54 -4.98 -8.39
N VAL A 271 -8.43 -5.65 -8.71
CA VAL A 271 -7.36 -5.95 -7.73
C VAL A 271 -6.06 -5.27 -8.14
N VAL A 272 -5.85 -4.06 -7.67
CA VAL A 272 -4.75 -3.21 -8.14
C VAL A 272 -3.58 -3.23 -7.17
N SER A 273 -2.38 -2.93 -7.68
CA SER A 273 -1.19 -2.70 -6.88
C SER A 273 -0.53 -1.41 -7.36
N ASP A 274 -0.05 -0.62 -6.41
CA ASP A 274 0.57 0.67 -6.65
C ASP A 274 2.01 0.53 -7.10
N HIS A 275 2.77 -0.39 -6.51
CA HIS A 275 4.09 -0.81 -6.96
C HIS A 275 4.45 -2.27 -6.63
N GLY A 276 5.59 -2.75 -7.12
CA GLY A 276 6.19 -4.02 -6.69
C GLY A 276 7.43 -3.80 -5.82
N ALA A 277 8.03 -4.88 -5.36
CA ALA A 277 9.29 -4.86 -4.62
C ALA A 277 10.32 -5.84 -5.18
N ARG A 278 11.56 -5.70 -4.71
CA ARG A 278 12.71 -6.56 -5.04
C ARG A 278 13.67 -6.63 -3.86
N ALA A 279 14.52 -7.67 -3.87
CA ALA A 279 15.62 -7.82 -2.92
C ALA A 279 16.55 -6.61 -2.98
N MET A 280 16.95 -6.11 -1.81
CA MET A 280 17.99 -5.10 -1.66
C MET A 280 19.32 -5.81 -1.43
N HIS A 281 20.16 -5.93 -2.46
CA HIS A 281 21.46 -6.60 -2.34
C HIS A 281 22.55 -5.70 -1.74
N GLY A 282 22.33 -4.39 -1.70
CA GLY A 282 23.27 -3.41 -1.19
C GLY A 282 22.88 -2.00 -1.58
N GLY A 283 23.73 -1.04 -1.21
CA GLY A 283 23.60 0.37 -1.56
C GLY A 283 24.90 0.92 -2.15
N VAL A 284 24.79 1.95 -2.98
CA VAL A 284 25.96 2.70 -3.47
C VAL A 284 26.21 3.84 -2.50
N CYS A 285 27.36 3.83 -1.82
CA CYS A 285 27.80 4.91 -0.96
C CYS A 285 28.28 6.11 -1.81
N ILE A 286 27.35 6.91 -2.33
CA ILE A 286 27.65 7.96 -3.31
C ILE A 286 28.70 8.96 -2.80
N ASN A 287 28.65 9.36 -1.53
CA ASN A 287 29.63 10.29 -0.96
C ASN A 287 31.04 9.68 -0.92
N GLN A 288 31.17 8.40 -0.57
CA GLN A 288 32.45 7.70 -0.60
C GLN A 288 32.99 7.59 -2.02
N TRP A 289 32.12 7.33 -3.00
CA TRP A 289 32.50 7.31 -4.41
C TRP A 289 32.96 8.69 -4.88
N LEU A 290 32.25 9.77 -4.55
CA LEU A 290 32.64 11.14 -4.89
C LEU A 290 33.99 11.52 -4.29
N ILE A 291 34.28 11.13 -3.04
CA ILE A 291 35.59 11.31 -2.41
C ILE A 291 36.68 10.56 -3.18
N GLN A 292 36.43 9.30 -3.56
CA GLN A 292 37.38 8.50 -4.35
C GLN A 292 37.63 9.07 -5.75
N GLN A 293 36.66 9.77 -6.33
CA GLN A 293 36.82 10.46 -7.62
C GLN A 293 37.44 11.85 -7.49
N GLY A 294 37.71 12.35 -6.28
CA GLY A 294 38.18 13.71 -6.05
C GLY A 294 37.13 14.79 -6.32
N LEU A 295 35.85 14.44 -6.32
CA LEU A 295 34.70 15.35 -6.55
C LEU A 295 34.08 15.88 -5.25
N LEU A 296 34.47 15.32 -4.11
CA LEU A 296 34.07 15.75 -2.77
C LEU A 296 35.29 15.62 -1.86
N THR A 297 35.67 16.70 -1.19
CA THR A 297 36.79 16.69 -0.24
C THR A 297 36.26 17.00 1.15
N LEU A 298 36.73 16.24 2.14
CA LEU A 298 36.48 16.53 3.54
C LEU A 298 37.73 17.18 4.11
N ARG A 299 37.57 18.20 4.95
CA ARG A 299 38.67 18.82 5.72
C ARG A 299 39.33 17.81 6.64
N ASP A 300 38.52 16.98 7.27
CA ASP A 300 38.96 15.95 8.20
C ASP A 300 38.38 14.58 7.80
N ALA A 301 39.19 13.53 7.95
CA ALA A 301 38.73 12.17 7.74
C ALA A 301 37.81 11.74 8.90
N PRO A 302 36.57 11.26 8.63
CA PRO A 302 35.67 10.82 9.68
C PRO A 302 36.17 9.52 10.33
N PRO A 303 35.87 9.28 11.61
CA PRO A 303 36.35 8.10 12.35
C PRO A 303 35.68 6.78 11.92
N GLY A 304 34.73 6.80 10.99
CA GLY A 304 33.99 5.64 10.51
C GLY A 304 32.83 6.04 9.59
N ILE A 305 31.77 5.23 9.58
CA ILE A 305 30.53 5.58 8.88
C ILE A 305 29.90 6.78 9.59
N THR A 306 29.84 7.91 8.90
CA THR A 306 29.36 9.19 9.44
C THR A 306 28.40 9.83 8.44
N ARG A 307 27.37 10.53 8.94
CA ARG A 307 26.46 11.26 8.06
C ARG A 307 27.21 12.43 7.44
N ILE A 308 26.95 12.72 6.17
CA ILE A 308 27.66 13.79 5.48
C ILE A 308 27.43 15.16 6.10
N GLU A 309 26.27 15.39 6.71
CA GLU A 309 25.93 16.61 7.44
C GLU A 309 26.78 16.83 8.70
N ASP A 310 27.36 15.75 9.25
CA ASP A 310 28.25 15.80 10.41
C ASP A 310 29.73 15.93 10.00
N CYS A 311 30.03 15.88 8.69
CA CYS A 311 31.39 15.99 8.17
C CYS A 311 31.74 17.45 7.83
N ALA A 312 32.99 17.85 8.11
CA ALA A 312 33.51 19.13 7.66
C ALA A 312 33.92 19.03 6.18
N ILE A 313 33.09 19.52 5.26
CA ILE A 313 33.41 19.63 3.82
C ILE A 313 34.37 20.82 3.60
N ASP A 314 35.30 20.68 2.64
CA ASP A 314 36.30 21.72 2.29
C ASP A 314 35.72 22.97 1.60
#